data_AF-A0A7Y1TW09-F1
#
_entry.id   AF-A0A7Y1TW09-F1
#
_cell.length_a   1.000
_cell.length_b   1.000
_cell.length_c   1.000
_cell.angle_alpha   90.00
_cell.angle_beta   90.00
_cell.angle_gamma   90.00
#
_symmetry.space_group_name_H-M   'P 1'
#
loop_
_entity.id
_entity.type
_entity.pdbx_description
1 polymer ?
#
loop_
_entity_poly.entity_id
_entity_poly.type
_entity_poly.pdbx_seq_one_letter_code
_entity_poly.pdbx_strand_id
1 'polypeptide(L)'
;MAGVDQHLDELLSAYLDGELGADELAQVAGHLETCLECVAEFRELQAIKRGVRTLPQLQLPDRLLDEVHVGEQLSAYIDGETDTAEQVVVLSHLGRCERCRDELHDIDAARTAVRSLPVLDPPIPLMPRLRHEPPAHPVRRAVTWAASVAAAAALVVGITVNRPVAEPIDLTSFGERHVARQSVSDGFQVVPAAFPTGDAP
;
A
#
# COMPACT_ATOMS: atom_id res chain seq x y z
N MET A 1 -18.23 9.27 61.19
CA MET A 1 -18.42 7.88 60.75
C MET A 1 -18.37 7.93 59.24
N ALA A 2 -17.16 7.84 58.70
CA ALA A 2 -16.79 8.32 57.37
C ALA A 2 -16.49 7.13 56.45
N GLY A 3 -17.12 7.15 55.27
CA GLY A 3 -16.73 6.52 54.00
C GLY A 3 -15.94 5.21 54.04
N VAL A 4 -16.61 4.08 54.30
CA VAL A 4 -16.05 2.74 54.06
C VAL A 4 -16.56 2.12 52.75
N ASP A 5 -17.66 2.62 52.18
CA ASP A 5 -18.30 1.97 51.03
C ASP A 5 -18.26 2.85 49.79
N GLN A 6 -17.06 3.10 49.26
CA GLN A 6 -16.94 3.39 47.84
C GLN A 6 -16.71 2.03 47.17
N HIS A 7 -17.81 1.44 46.72
CA HIS A 7 -17.88 0.14 46.04
C HIS A 7 -16.65 -0.08 45.14
N LEU A 8 -15.89 -1.14 45.46
CA LEU A 8 -14.60 -1.48 44.85
C LEU A 8 -14.76 -2.04 43.42
N ASP A 9 -15.67 -1.50 42.61
CA ASP A 9 -16.07 -2.07 41.32
C ASP A 9 -14.87 -2.16 40.36
N GLU A 10 -14.02 -1.13 40.35
CA GLU A 10 -12.78 -1.10 39.58
C GLU A 10 -11.80 -2.20 40.05
N LEU A 11 -11.69 -2.44 41.35
CA LEU A 11 -10.82 -3.47 41.91
C LEU A 11 -11.40 -4.88 41.71
N LEU A 12 -12.73 -5.05 41.68
CA LEU A 12 -13.37 -6.32 41.36
C LEU A 12 -13.17 -6.70 39.88
N SER A 13 -13.26 -5.73 38.96
CA SER A 13 -12.93 -5.97 37.55
C SER A 13 -11.46 -6.32 37.38
N ALA A 14 -10.54 -5.54 37.97
CA ALA A 14 -9.11 -5.81 37.94
C ALA A 14 -8.76 -7.18 38.58
N TYR A 15 -9.47 -7.58 39.64
CA TYR A 15 -9.35 -8.91 40.24
C TYR A 15 -9.72 -10.00 39.23
N LEU A 16 -10.83 -9.83 38.50
CA LEU A 16 -11.26 -10.80 37.50
C LEU A 16 -10.26 -10.90 36.35
N ASP A 17 -9.67 -9.79 35.94
CA ASP A 17 -8.69 -9.72 34.85
C ASP A 17 -7.27 -10.13 35.27
N GLY A 18 -7.02 -10.25 36.57
CA GLY A 18 -5.75 -10.70 37.14
C GLY A 18 -4.70 -9.59 37.19
N GLU A 19 -5.14 -8.33 37.23
CA GLU A 19 -4.30 -7.14 37.14
C GLU A 19 -3.95 -6.52 38.51
N LEU A 20 -4.39 -7.15 39.61
CA LEU A 20 -4.14 -6.65 40.97
C LEU A 20 -2.77 -7.05 41.53
N GLY A 21 -2.14 -6.13 42.27
CA GLY A 21 -0.97 -6.41 43.10
C GLY A 21 -1.30 -7.24 44.35
N ALA A 22 -0.27 -7.77 45.02
CA ALA A 22 -0.44 -8.63 46.20
C ALA A 22 -1.21 -7.96 47.36
N ASP A 23 -0.97 -6.67 47.60
CA ASP A 23 -1.61 -5.91 48.66
C ASP A 23 -3.08 -5.60 48.36
N GLU A 24 -3.42 -5.38 47.08
CA GLU A 24 -4.78 -5.10 46.62
C GLU A 24 -5.62 -6.39 46.58
N LEU A 25 -5.01 -7.51 46.19
CA LEU A 25 -5.64 -8.83 46.27
C LEU A 25 -6.05 -9.18 47.71
N ALA A 26 -5.20 -8.90 48.70
CA ALA A 26 -5.52 -9.14 50.11
C ALA A 26 -6.70 -8.27 50.59
N GLN A 27 -6.77 -7.02 50.13
CA GLN A 27 -7.87 -6.10 50.46
C GLN A 27 -9.20 -6.59 49.86
N VAL A 28 -9.21 -6.96 48.57
CA VAL A 28 -10.41 -7.48 47.90
C VAL A 28 -10.85 -8.80 48.53
N ALA A 29 -9.92 -9.71 48.83
CA ALA A 29 -10.24 -10.98 49.48
C ALA A 29 -10.87 -10.78 50.88
N GLY A 30 -10.25 -9.93 51.71
CA GLY A 30 -10.80 -9.62 53.04
C GLY A 30 -12.15 -8.90 52.99
N HIS A 31 -12.37 -8.04 52.00
CA HIS A 31 -13.66 -7.39 51.79
C HIS A 31 -14.75 -8.38 51.35
N LEU A 32 -14.44 -9.30 50.43
CA LEU A 32 -15.37 -10.34 49.98
C LEU A 32 -15.76 -11.33 51.10
N GLU A 33 -14.94 -11.51 52.12
CA GLU A 33 -15.29 -12.31 53.30
C GLU A 33 -16.33 -11.62 54.21
N THR A 34 -16.45 -10.30 54.14
CA THR A 34 -17.24 -9.49 55.07
C THR A 34 -18.47 -8.84 54.44
N CYS A 35 -18.47 -8.60 53.13
CA CYS A 35 -19.54 -7.90 52.40
C CYS A 35 -20.30 -8.83 51.45
N LEU A 36 -21.57 -9.12 51.76
CA LEU A 36 -22.42 -9.98 50.93
C LEU A 36 -22.86 -9.32 49.61
N GLU A 37 -22.97 -7.99 49.58
CA GLU A 37 -23.35 -7.25 48.37
C GLU A 37 -22.26 -7.35 47.30
N CYS A 38 -20.99 -7.11 47.68
CA CYS A 38 -19.86 -7.25 46.77
C CYS A 38 -19.64 -8.71 46.32
N VAL A 39 -19.99 -9.70 47.14
CA VAL A 39 -19.99 -11.12 46.72
C VAL A 39 -21.05 -11.38 45.66
N ALA A 40 -22.23 -10.76 45.76
CA ALA A 40 -23.28 -10.89 44.75
C ALA A 40 -22.84 -10.26 43.42
N GLU A 41 -22.34 -9.04 43.47
CA GLU A 41 -21.83 -8.33 42.29
C GLU A 41 -20.67 -9.06 41.61
N PHE A 42 -19.71 -9.54 42.39
CA PHE A 42 -18.60 -10.34 41.87
C PHE A 42 -19.07 -11.61 41.14
N ARG A 43 -20.13 -12.27 41.64
CA ARG A 43 -20.72 -13.44 40.98
C ARG A 43 -21.39 -13.07 39.65
N GLU A 44 -22.05 -11.93 39.57
CA GLU A 44 -22.64 -11.43 38.33
C GLU A 44 -21.57 -11.15 37.28
N LEU A 45 -20.50 -10.43 37.65
CA LEU A 45 -19.36 -10.17 36.76
C LEU A 45 -18.66 -11.46 36.33
N GLN A 46 -18.49 -12.43 37.23
CA GLN A 46 -17.99 -13.76 36.87
C GLN A 46 -18.89 -14.50 35.87
N ALA A 47 -20.21 -14.40 36.02
CA ALA A 47 -21.16 -15.03 35.11
C ALA A 47 -21.06 -14.41 33.70
N ILE A 48 -20.96 -13.08 33.60
CA ILE A 48 -20.73 -12.37 32.34
C ILE A 48 -19.41 -12.82 31.71
N LYS A 49 -18.31 -12.81 32.46
CA LYS A 49 -16.99 -13.22 31.96
C LYS A 49 -16.97 -14.66 31.45
N ARG A 50 -17.65 -15.57 32.15
CA ARG A 50 -17.83 -16.96 31.68
C ARG A 50 -18.68 -17.01 30.42
N GLY A 51 -19.80 -16.28 30.38
CA GLY A 51 -20.68 -16.17 29.22
C GLY A 51 -19.91 -15.74 27.97
N VAL A 52 -19.11 -14.67 28.07
CA VAL A 52 -18.25 -14.18 26.98
C VAL A 52 -17.24 -15.25 26.54
N ARG A 53 -16.60 -15.95 27.48
CA ARG A 53 -15.65 -17.03 27.15
C ARG A 53 -16.30 -18.24 26.49
N THR A 54 -17.57 -18.49 26.77
CA THR A 54 -18.35 -19.57 26.16
C THR A 54 -19.03 -19.19 24.86
N LEU A 55 -18.94 -17.91 24.45
CA LEU A 55 -19.43 -17.50 23.14
C LEU A 55 -18.76 -18.37 22.08
N PRO A 56 -19.54 -18.94 21.15
CA PRO A 56 -18.94 -19.64 20.03
C PRO A 56 -17.98 -18.68 19.36
N GLN A 57 -16.75 -19.12 19.10
CA GLN A 57 -15.86 -18.35 18.24
C GLN A 57 -16.58 -18.22 16.90
N LEU A 58 -17.01 -16.99 16.59
CA LEU A 58 -17.59 -16.66 15.30
C LEU A 58 -16.52 -16.95 14.26
N GLN A 59 -16.60 -18.13 13.64
CA GLN A 59 -15.88 -18.37 12.40
C GLN A 59 -16.51 -17.43 11.38
N LEU A 60 -15.84 -16.31 11.11
CA LEU A 60 -16.25 -15.41 10.04
C LEU A 60 -16.28 -16.24 8.75
N PRO A 61 -17.42 -16.30 8.05
CA PRO A 61 -17.48 -16.92 6.73
C PRO A 61 -16.39 -16.32 5.83
N ASP A 62 -15.69 -17.16 5.06
CA ASP A 62 -14.59 -16.75 4.18
C ASP A 62 -14.97 -15.58 3.24
N ARG A 63 -16.26 -15.43 2.91
CA ARG A 63 -16.80 -14.31 2.13
C ARG A 63 -16.62 -12.93 2.76
N LEU A 64 -16.44 -12.83 4.08
CA LEU A 64 -16.10 -11.57 4.76
C LEU A 64 -14.60 -11.31 4.79
N LEU A 65 -13.76 -12.32 4.51
CA LEU A 65 -12.32 -12.17 4.32
C LEU A 65 -11.97 -11.80 2.86
N ASP A 66 -12.88 -12.05 1.92
CA ASP A 66 -12.81 -11.53 0.54
C ASP A 66 -12.83 -9.98 0.48
N GLU A 67 -13.17 -9.29 1.57
CA GLU A 67 -13.07 -7.82 1.64
C GLU A 67 -11.61 -7.32 1.70
N VAL A 68 -10.64 -8.18 2.06
CA VAL A 68 -9.21 -7.84 1.96
C VAL A 68 -8.69 -8.31 0.60
N HIS A 69 -9.02 -7.53 -0.42
CA HIS A 69 -8.51 -7.75 -1.76
C HIS A 69 -7.04 -7.33 -1.87
N VAL A 70 -6.17 -8.28 -2.19
CA VAL A 70 -4.70 -8.11 -2.27
C VAL A 70 -4.21 -7.57 -3.64
N GLY A 71 -4.96 -6.67 -4.27
CA GLY A 71 -4.68 -6.20 -5.65
C GLY A 71 -3.28 -5.61 -5.84
N GLU A 72 -2.80 -4.80 -4.90
CA GLU A 72 -1.45 -4.22 -4.94
C GLU A 72 -0.37 -5.30 -4.80
N GLN A 73 -0.57 -6.28 -3.91
CA GLN A 73 0.38 -7.39 -3.76
C GLN A 73 0.39 -8.35 -4.96
N LEU A 74 -0.71 -8.48 -5.72
CA LEU A 74 -0.75 -9.30 -6.94
C LEU A 74 0.18 -8.74 -8.02
N SER A 75 0.22 -7.42 -8.19
CA SER A 75 1.12 -6.76 -9.15
C SER A 75 2.58 -6.95 -8.74
N ALA A 76 2.91 -6.66 -7.48
CA ALA A 76 4.25 -6.90 -6.93
C ALA A 76 4.67 -8.37 -7.02
N TYR A 77 3.74 -9.30 -6.83
CA TYR A 77 3.98 -10.73 -6.98
C TYR A 77 4.34 -11.10 -8.43
N ILE A 78 3.59 -10.59 -9.41
CA ILE A 78 3.88 -10.80 -10.85
C ILE A 78 5.23 -10.18 -11.25
N ASP A 79 5.58 -9.02 -10.68
CA ASP A 79 6.85 -8.36 -10.96
C ASP A 79 8.05 -8.98 -10.21
N GLY A 80 7.78 -9.92 -9.27
CA GLY A 80 8.80 -10.59 -8.47
C GLY A 80 9.38 -9.70 -7.37
N GLU A 81 8.67 -8.65 -6.99
CA GLU A 81 9.07 -7.66 -5.99
C GLU A 81 8.58 -8.02 -4.57
N THR A 82 7.83 -9.12 -4.44
CA THR A 82 7.37 -9.63 -3.14
C THR A 82 8.44 -10.40 -2.40
N ASP A 83 8.54 -10.19 -1.08
CA ASP A 83 9.41 -10.97 -0.21
C ASP A 83 8.82 -12.36 0.13
N THR A 84 9.58 -13.19 0.84
CA THR A 84 9.14 -14.56 1.19
C THR A 84 7.92 -14.60 2.11
N ALA A 85 7.72 -13.61 2.97
CA ALA A 85 6.57 -13.56 3.87
C ALA A 85 5.31 -13.10 3.12
N GLU A 86 5.45 -12.10 2.26
CA GLU A 86 4.39 -11.58 1.39
C GLU A 86 3.92 -12.65 0.39
N GLN A 87 4.84 -13.41 -0.20
CA GLN A 87 4.50 -14.51 -1.11
C GLN A 87 3.61 -15.56 -0.43
N VAL A 88 3.90 -15.92 0.83
CA VAL A 88 3.07 -16.89 1.57
C VAL A 88 1.65 -16.36 1.76
N VAL A 89 1.49 -15.07 2.06
CA VAL A 89 0.18 -14.42 2.22
C VAL A 89 -0.58 -14.46 0.89
N VAL A 90 0.04 -13.99 -0.20
CA VAL A 90 -0.57 -13.95 -1.55
C VAL A 90 -0.99 -15.35 -2.00
N LEU A 91 -0.10 -16.35 -1.91
CA LEU A 91 -0.40 -17.72 -2.32
C LEU A 91 -1.51 -18.34 -1.47
N SER A 92 -1.53 -18.08 -0.17
CA SER A 92 -2.58 -18.58 0.72
C SER A 92 -3.95 -17.97 0.39
N HIS A 93 -3.99 -16.71 -0.04
CA HIS A 93 -5.22 -16.03 -0.45
C HIS A 93 -5.68 -16.51 -1.83
N LEU A 94 -4.76 -16.66 -2.79
CA LEU A 94 -5.04 -17.24 -4.10
C LEU A 94 -5.56 -18.67 -4.03
N GLY A 95 -5.23 -19.42 -2.98
CA GLY A 95 -5.82 -20.74 -2.74
C GLY A 95 -7.33 -20.71 -2.42
N ARG A 96 -7.84 -19.58 -1.91
CA ARG A 96 -9.21 -19.46 -1.38
C ARG A 96 -10.12 -18.54 -2.22
N CYS A 97 -9.57 -17.47 -2.80
CA CYS A 97 -10.35 -16.48 -3.53
C CYS A 97 -10.27 -16.69 -5.05
N GLU A 98 -11.41 -16.99 -5.70
CA GLU A 98 -11.49 -17.10 -7.17
C GLU A 98 -11.25 -15.75 -7.87
N ARG A 99 -11.85 -14.68 -7.37
CA ARG A 99 -11.73 -13.34 -7.95
C ARG A 99 -10.28 -12.88 -8.09
N CYS A 100 -9.46 -13.10 -7.06
CA CYS A 100 -8.04 -12.73 -7.10
C CYS A 100 -7.22 -13.62 -8.04
N ARG A 101 -7.65 -14.86 -8.32
CA ARG A 101 -7.03 -15.70 -9.36
C ARG A 101 -7.36 -15.19 -10.76
N ASP A 102 -8.61 -14.80 -10.99
CA ASP A 102 -9.05 -14.24 -12.26
C ASP A 102 -8.31 -12.93 -12.55
N GLU A 103 -8.20 -12.06 -11.56
CA GLU A 103 -7.46 -10.80 -11.69
C GLU A 103 -5.96 -11.01 -11.97
N LEU A 104 -5.32 -11.95 -11.27
CA LEU A 104 -3.93 -12.32 -11.55
C LEU A 104 -3.76 -12.79 -13.00
N HIS A 105 -4.70 -13.60 -13.50
CA HIS A 105 -4.72 -14.06 -14.88
C HIS A 105 -4.88 -12.90 -15.88
N ASP A 106 -5.78 -11.95 -15.60
CA ASP A 106 -6.00 -10.79 -16.45
C ASP A 106 -4.76 -9.88 -16.55
N ILE A 107 -4.07 -9.65 -15.42
CA ILE A 107 -2.84 -8.86 -15.37
C ILE A 107 -1.72 -9.57 -16.17
N ASP A 108 -1.55 -10.88 -15.99
CA ASP A 108 -0.52 -11.64 -16.71
C ASP A 108 -0.81 -11.73 -18.23
N ALA A 109 -2.08 -11.87 -18.61
CA ALA A 109 -2.52 -11.83 -20.00
C ALA A 109 -2.20 -10.48 -20.64
N ALA A 110 -2.51 -9.38 -19.95
CA ALA A 110 -2.17 -8.02 -20.42
C ALA A 110 -0.66 -7.84 -20.58
N ARG A 111 0.14 -8.30 -19.60
CA ARG A 111 1.61 -8.24 -19.64
C ARG A 111 2.18 -9.03 -20.81
N THR A 112 1.64 -10.22 -21.06
CA THR A 112 2.02 -11.08 -22.19
C THR A 112 1.67 -10.43 -23.52
N ALA A 113 0.47 -9.84 -23.64
CA ALA A 113 0.05 -9.11 -24.83
C ALA A 113 0.99 -7.95 -25.14
N VAL A 114 1.34 -7.13 -24.13
CA VAL A 114 2.31 -6.02 -24.30
C VAL A 114 3.68 -6.53 -24.73
N ARG A 115 4.17 -7.63 -24.15
CA ARG A 115 5.46 -8.24 -24.52
C ARG A 115 5.46 -8.85 -25.92
N SER A 116 4.29 -9.23 -26.44
CA SER A 116 4.14 -9.77 -27.80
C SER A 116 4.10 -8.70 -28.89
N LEU A 117 4.05 -7.41 -28.53
CA LEU A 117 4.03 -6.33 -29.51
C LEU A 117 5.30 -6.34 -30.37
N PRO A 118 5.19 -6.17 -31.70
CA PRO A 118 6.35 -6.09 -32.56
C PRO A 118 7.19 -4.87 -32.20
N VAL A 119 8.51 -5.04 -32.18
CA VAL A 119 9.43 -3.92 -32.08
C VAL A 119 9.34 -3.14 -33.39
N LEU A 120 8.80 -1.93 -33.33
CA LEU A 120 8.77 -1.02 -34.48
C LEU A 120 10.10 -0.27 -34.53
N ASP A 121 10.84 -0.44 -35.63
CA ASP A 121 11.96 0.44 -35.92
C ASP A 121 11.42 1.86 -36.13
N PRO A 122 11.95 2.88 -35.43
CA PRO A 122 11.50 4.24 -35.63
C PRO A 122 11.75 4.64 -37.08
N PRO A 123 10.73 5.12 -37.81
CA PRO A 123 10.95 5.70 -39.12
C PRO A 123 11.73 7.00 -38.89
N ILE A 124 12.95 7.06 -39.43
CA ILE A 124 13.97 8.12 -39.27
C ILE A 124 14.93 7.85 -38.09
N PRO A 125 16.26 8.00 -38.26
CA PRO A 125 17.17 8.03 -37.12
C PRO A 125 16.79 9.21 -36.21
N LEU A 126 16.05 8.92 -35.14
CA LEU A 126 15.80 9.85 -34.04
C LEU A 126 17.10 10.03 -33.25
N MET A 127 18.02 10.76 -33.85
CA MET A 127 19.18 11.36 -33.20
C MET A 127 19.04 12.89 -33.29
N PRO A 128 18.14 13.52 -32.51
CA PRO A 128 18.45 14.87 -32.09
C PRO A 128 19.69 14.71 -31.22
N ARG A 129 20.82 15.23 -31.72
CA ARG A 129 22.09 15.26 -31.01
C ARG A 129 21.83 15.63 -29.55
N LEU A 130 21.85 14.66 -28.64
CA LEU A 130 22.19 14.90 -27.25
C LEU A 130 23.67 15.26 -27.26
N ARG A 131 23.99 16.43 -27.79
CA ARG A 131 25.24 17.12 -27.49
C ARG A 131 25.15 17.35 -25.99
N HIS A 132 25.74 16.43 -25.24
CA HIS A 132 26.30 16.79 -23.95
C HIS A 132 27.38 17.79 -24.31
N GLU A 133 27.00 19.07 -24.35
CA GLU A 133 27.99 20.14 -24.34
C GLU A 133 28.71 19.93 -23.00
N PRO A 134 29.98 19.47 -22.99
CA PRO A 134 30.70 19.40 -21.73
C PRO A 134 30.66 20.82 -21.16
N PRO A 135 30.35 21.00 -19.86
CA PRO A 135 30.37 22.33 -19.29
C PRO A 135 31.78 22.88 -19.52
N ALA A 136 31.90 23.88 -20.39
CA ALA A 136 33.13 24.60 -20.61
C ALA A 136 33.38 25.45 -19.37
N HIS A 137 33.80 24.81 -18.28
CA HIS A 137 34.39 25.52 -17.15
C HIS A 137 35.78 25.93 -17.60
N PRO A 138 36.06 27.24 -17.78
CA PRO A 138 37.42 27.68 -17.97
C PRO A 138 38.17 27.36 -16.68
N VAL A 139 39.05 26.35 -16.71
CA VAL A 139 40.07 26.12 -15.69
C VAL A 139 40.96 27.36 -15.70
N ARG A 140 40.60 28.35 -14.88
CA ARG A 140 41.46 29.47 -14.54
C ARG A 140 42.68 28.88 -13.84
N ARG A 141 43.75 28.67 -14.60
CA ARG A 141 45.10 28.53 -14.04
C ARG A 141 45.38 29.82 -13.29
N ALA A 142 45.11 29.81 -11.99
CA ALA A 142 45.42 30.89 -11.09
C ALA A 142 46.93 30.87 -10.83
N VAL A 143 47.68 31.47 -11.75
CA VAL A 143 49.05 31.92 -11.53
C VAL A 143 49.02 33.43 -11.68
N THR A 144 48.89 34.13 -10.55
CA THR A 144 49.81 35.16 -10.02
C THR A 144 49.11 36.11 -9.07
N TRP A 145 49.61 36.11 -7.83
CA TRP A 145 49.92 37.25 -6.94
C TRP A 145 49.06 38.54 -7.00
N ALA A 146 48.39 38.79 -5.87
CA ALA A 146 48.22 40.07 -5.16
C ALA A 146 47.86 41.35 -5.94
N ALA A 147 46.64 41.86 -5.72
CA ALA A 147 46.38 43.23 -5.23
C ALA A 147 44.86 43.57 -5.20
N SER A 148 44.30 43.62 -3.99
CA SER A 148 43.41 44.67 -3.45
C SER A 148 42.24 45.32 -4.24
N VAL A 149 41.05 45.17 -3.63
CA VAL A 149 39.98 46.17 -3.33
C VAL A 149 38.94 46.54 -4.41
N ALA A 150 37.67 46.38 -4.00
CA ALA A 150 36.41 46.99 -4.46
C ALA A 150 35.70 46.45 -5.72
N ALA A 151 34.77 45.49 -5.52
CA ALA A 151 33.53 45.38 -6.30
C ALA A 151 32.53 44.37 -5.68
N ALA A 152 32.07 44.62 -4.45
CA ALA A 152 31.05 43.77 -3.79
C ALA A 152 29.61 44.05 -4.25
N ALA A 153 29.37 44.86 -5.29
CA ALA A 153 28.03 45.30 -5.71
C ALA A 153 27.52 44.71 -7.03
N ALA A 154 28.34 43.95 -7.79
CA ALA A 154 27.94 43.46 -9.12
C ALA A 154 27.38 42.03 -9.14
N LEU A 155 27.47 41.27 -8.04
CA LEU A 155 27.16 39.84 -8.07
C LEU A 155 25.67 39.48 -7.83
N VAL A 156 24.83 40.44 -7.40
CA VAL A 156 23.43 40.16 -7.03
C VAL A 156 22.43 40.41 -8.18
N VAL A 157 22.83 41.14 -9.23
CA VAL A 157 21.91 41.53 -10.32
C VAL A 157 21.79 40.45 -11.43
N GLY A 158 22.75 39.53 -11.53
CA GLY A 158 22.78 38.56 -12.64
C GLY A 158 21.90 37.31 -12.49
N ILE A 159 21.34 37.04 -11.30
CA ILE A 159 20.71 35.73 -11.01
C ILE A 159 19.17 35.75 -11.16
N THR A 160 18.53 36.91 -11.33
CA THR A 160 17.06 36.99 -11.34
C THR A 160 16.40 36.98 -12.73
N VAL A 161 17.15 37.04 -13.83
CA VAL A 161 16.56 37.26 -15.18
C VAL A 161 16.51 36.00 -16.06
N ASN A 162 17.17 34.90 -15.71
CA ASN A 162 17.23 33.72 -16.58
C ASN A 162 16.67 32.45 -15.93
N ARG A 163 15.40 32.50 -15.51
CA ARG A 163 14.62 31.27 -15.30
C ARG A 163 13.83 30.99 -16.58
N PRO A 164 14.09 29.89 -17.30
CA PRO A 164 13.21 29.48 -18.39
C PRO A 164 11.83 29.18 -17.79
N VAL A 165 10.83 29.89 -18.28
CA VAL A 165 9.42 29.62 -18.01
C VAL A 165 9.15 28.21 -18.52
N ALA A 166 8.85 27.28 -17.61
CA ALA A 166 8.35 25.97 -17.99
C ALA A 166 7.02 26.17 -18.71
N GLU A 167 6.99 25.78 -19.98
CA GLU A 167 5.79 25.82 -20.80
C GLU A 167 4.71 24.94 -20.13
N PRO A 168 3.48 25.45 -19.90
CA PRO A 168 2.45 24.67 -19.24
C PRO A 168 2.07 23.47 -20.10
N ILE A 169 2.13 22.28 -19.52
CA ILE A 169 1.71 21.03 -20.18
C ILE A 169 0.22 21.17 -20.54
N ASP A 170 -0.07 21.22 -21.84
CA ASP A 170 -1.43 21.31 -22.35
C ASP A 170 -2.13 19.93 -22.27
N LEU A 171 -2.97 19.79 -21.25
CA LEU A 171 -3.74 18.57 -20.96
C LEU A 171 -4.78 18.24 -22.04
N THR A 172 -5.15 19.19 -22.90
CA THR A 172 -6.11 18.94 -23.98
C THR A 172 -5.52 18.04 -25.07
N SER A 173 -4.21 18.11 -25.30
CA SER A 173 -3.47 17.28 -26.26
C SER A 173 -3.40 15.78 -25.91
N PHE A 174 -3.70 15.43 -24.65
CA PHE A 174 -3.82 14.04 -24.21
C PHE A 174 -5.21 13.47 -24.51
N GLY A 175 -6.26 14.30 -24.44
CA GLY A 175 -7.63 13.90 -24.75
C GLY A 175 -7.80 13.45 -26.20
N GLU A 176 -7.26 14.21 -27.14
CA GLU A 176 -7.34 13.90 -28.58
C GLU A 176 -6.65 12.57 -28.94
N ARG A 177 -5.56 12.23 -28.22
CA ARG A 177 -4.83 10.95 -28.41
C ARG A 177 -5.58 9.74 -27.84
N HIS A 178 -6.38 9.92 -26.80
CA HIS A 178 -7.20 8.83 -26.24
C HIS A 178 -8.44 8.53 -27.08
N VAL A 179 -9.07 9.55 -27.67
CA VAL A 179 -10.27 9.38 -28.52
C VAL A 179 -9.95 8.61 -29.81
N ALA A 180 -8.74 8.80 -30.37
CA ALA A 180 -8.27 8.03 -31.53
C ALA A 180 -8.09 6.53 -31.25
N ARG A 181 -7.89 6.12 -29.99
CA ARG A 181 -7.78 4.68 -29.62
C ARG A 181 -9.14 4.02 -29.43
N GLN A 182 -10.12 4.72 -28.87
CA GLN A 182 -11.46 4.15 -28.67
C GLN A 182 -12.19 3.84 -29.99
N SER A 183 -11.87 4.54 -31.07
CA SER A 183 -12.43 4.28 -32.40
C SER A 183 -11.84 3.03 -33.08
N VAL A 184 -10.71 2.49 -32.60
CA VAL A 184 -10.12 1.24 -33.12
C VAL A 184 -10.69 0.01 -32.43
N SER A 185 -11.12 0.12 -31.16
CA SER A 185 -11.67 -1.01 -30.40
C SER A 185 -13.05 -1.50 -30.87
N ASP A 186 -13.88 -0.64 -31.48
CA ASP A 186 -15.19 -1.04 -32.02
C ASP A 186 -15.09 -1.84 -33.34
N GLY A 187 -13.89 -1.95 -33.94
CA GLY A 187 -13.69 -2.54 -35.27
C GLY A 187 -13.16 -3.97 -35.32
N PHE A 188 -12.76 -4.58 -34.20
CA PHE A 188 -12.09 -5.90 -34.24
C PHE A 188 -13.10 -7.05 -34.13
N GLN A 189 -13.67 -7.46 -35.27
CA GLN A 189 -14.32 -8.78 -35.37
C GLN A 189 -13.24 -9.86 -35.48
N VAL A 190 -13.12 -10.69 -34.45
CA VAL A 190 -12.30 -11.91 -34.46
C VAL A 190 -12.87 -12.86 -35.51
N VAL A 191 -12.14 -13.07 -36.61
CA VAL A 191 -12.46 -14.13 -37.58
C VAL A 191 -12.01 -15.47 -36.97
N PRO A 192 -12.91 -16.46 -36.76
CA PRO A 192 -12.48 -17.76 -36.28
C PRO A 192 -11.66 -18.47 -37.35
N ALA A 193 -10.45 -18.91 -37.00
CA ALA A 193 -9.61 -19.73 -37.85
C ALA A 193 -10.25 -21.12 -38.03
N ALA A 194 -10.74 -21.41 -39.24
CA ALA A 194 -11.16 -22.75 -39.63
C ALA A 194 -9.91 -23.61 -39.88
N PHE A 195 -9.70 -24.62 -39.03
CA PHE A 195 -8.66 -25.64 -39.26
C PHE A 195 -9.18 -26.69 -40.24
N PRO A 196 -8.45 -27.02 -41.31
CA PRO A 196 -8.82 -28.12 -42.20
C PRO A 196 -8.55 -29.46 -41.49
N THR A 197 -9.61 -30.23 -41.24
CA THR A 197 -9.51 -31.65 -40.87
C THR A 197 -9.05 -32.44 -42.09
N GLY A 198 -7.80 -32.89 -42.09
CA GLY A 198 -7.30 -33.84 -43.07
C GLY A 198 -7.73 -35.25 -42.70
N ASP A 199 -8.66 -35.80 -43.47
CA ASP A 199 -8.87 -37.25 -43.57
C ASP A 199 -7.70 -37.88 -44.33
N ALA A 200 -7.21 -39.01 -43.83
CA ALA A 200 -6.30 -39.90 -44.55
C ALA A 200 -6.70 -41.36 -44.24
N PRO A 201 -6.43 -42.28 -45.19
CA PRO A 201 -7.34 -43.35 -45.63
C PRO A 201 -7.41 -44.59 -44.73
#